data_AF-A0A1Y2WQB2-F1
#
_entry.id   AF-A0A1Y2WQB2-F1
#
_cell.length_a   1.000
_cell.length_b   1.000
_cell.length_c   1.000
_cell.angle_alpha   90.00
_cell.angle_beta   90.00
_cell.angle_gamma   90.00
#
_symmetry.space_group_name_H-M   'P 1'
#
loop_
_entity.id
_entity.type
_entity.pdbx_description
1 polymer ?
#
loop_
_entity_poly.entity_id
_entity_poly.type
_entity_poly.pdbx_seq_one_letter_code
_entity_poly.pdbx_strand_id
1 'polypeptide(L)'
;MVFDKPQFRTQFGVGPGAAVRGYPSYGGVYVLHCTAVELDFLNLDRFHIAMRSLDQAEEDRHCGNMRKLGATWWESEDAYRRNFMSPDRYNQPVVYVGWPAGGGVWVLRTTHGDASSRGIGRINNTYNMEERCRLIRQLGGSYYENPEDGVNLVF
;
A
#
# COMPACT_ATOMS: atom_id res chain seq x y z
N MET A 1 12.27 -26.09 -15.43
CA MET A 1 11.16 -25.74 -14.53
C MET A 1 11.35 -24.31 -14.09
N VAL A 2 10.48 -23.40 -14.52
CA VAL A 2 10.67 -21.96 -14.34
C VAL A 2 10.18 -21.55 -12.95
N PHE A 3 11.07 -21.60 -11.96
CA PHE A 3 10.91 -20.84 -10.72
C PHE A 3 11.76 -19.56 -10.81
N ASP A 4 11.50 -18.75 -11.83
CA ASP A 4 12.31 -17.55 -12.14
C ASP A 4 11.59 -16.23 -11.83
N LYS A 5 10.40 -16.33 -11.21
CA LYS A 5 9.63 -15.16 -10.74
C LYS A 5 9.43 -15.26 -9.23
N PRO A 6 9.64 -14.18 -8.47
CA PRO A 6 9.35 -14.18 -7.04
C PRO A 6 7.87 -14.54 -6.82
N GLN A 7 7.67 -15.53 -5.95
CA GLN A 7 6.35 -16.14 -5.71
C GLN A 7 5.67 -15.57 -4.45
N PHE A 8 6.37 -14.77 -3.65
CA PHE A 8 5.86 -14.29 -2.36
C PHE A 8 4.95 -13.08 -2.55
N ARG A 9 3.67 -13.21 -2.18
CA ARG A 9 2.73 -12.09 -2.09
C ARG A 9 2.99 -11.27 -0.84
N THR A 10 3.19 -11.92 0.31
CA THR A 10 3.54 -11.26 1.57
C THR A 10 4.93 -11.67 2.07
N GLN A 11 5.66 -10.73 2.66
CA GLN A 11 6.89 -11.02 3.40
C GLN A 11 6.93 -10.17 4.67
N PHE A 12 7.37 -10.79 5.76
CA PHE A 12 7.51 -10.15 7.07
C PHE A 12 8.99 -9.83 7.32
N GLY A 13 9.27 -8.61 7.76
CA GLY A 13 10.61 -8.14 8.11
C GLY A 13 10.74 -7.86 9.61
N VAL A 14 11.76 -7.08 9.99
CA VAL A 14 11.94 -6.62 11.37
C VAL A 14 11.01 -5.47 11.76
N GLY A 15 10.43 -4.79 10.76
CA GLY A 15 9.46 -3.71 10.96
C GLY A 15 8.04 -4.23 11.16
N PRO A 16 7.11 -3.35 11.59
CA PRO A 16 5.71 -3.73 11.76
C PRO A 16 5.05 -4.08 10.42
N GLY A 17 4.07 -4.97 10.47
CA GLY A 17 3.25 -5.33 9.31
C GLY A 17 3.97 -6.23 8.31
N ALA A 18 3.65 -6.07 7.02
CA ALA A 18 4.21 -6.87 5.95
C ALA A 18 4.42 -6.06 4.68
N ALA A 19 5.46 -6.40 3.92
CA ALA A 19 5.60 -5.96 2.55
C ALA A 19 4.73 -6.87 1.65
N VAL A 20 3.86 -6.25 0.83
CA VAL A 20 2.92 -6.93 -0.07
C VAL A 20 3.30 -6.64 -1.52
N ARG A 21 3.27 -7.66 -2.38
CA ARG A 21 3.54 -7.58 -3.81
C ARG A 21 2.32 -8.00 -4.62
N GLY A 22 2.12 -7.33 -5.74
CA GLY A 22 1.19 -7.73 -6.79
C GLY A 22 1.87 -7.67 -8.16
N TYR A 23 1.62 -8.69 -8.99
CA TYR A 23 2.27 -8.82 -10.30
C TYR A 23 1.25 -8.68 -11.44
N PRO A 24 1.02 -7.46 -11.96
CA PRO A 24 0.00 -7.25 -12.98
C PRO A 24 0.39 -7.88 -14.32
N SER A 25 -0.62 -8.19 -15.13
CA SER A 25 -0.49 -8.87 -16.43
C SER A 25 0.36 -8.13 -17.46
N TYR A 26 0.43 -6.80 -17.36
CA TYR A 26 1.27 -5.95 -18.22
C TYR A 26 2.72 -5.83 -17.74
N GLY A 27 3.12 -6.53 -16.67
CA GLY A 27 4.49 -6.55 -16.16
C GLY A 27 4.79 -5.51 -15.07
N GLY A 28 6.00 -5.61 -14.52
CA GLY A 28 6.41 -4.88 -13.32
C GLY A 28 5.87 -5.48 -12.03
N VAL A 29 5.88 -4.69 -10.95
CA VAL A 29 5.44 -5.10 -9.62
C VAL A 29 4.83 -3.92 -8.86
N TYR A 30 3.66 -4.12 -8.26
CA TYR A 30 3.15 -3.24 -7.21
C TYR A 30 3.77 -3.62 -5.88
N VAL A 31 4.23 -2.63 -5.12
CA VAL A 31 4.76 -2.83 -3.76
C VAL A 31 4.03 -1.91 -2.78
N LEU A 32 3.59 -2.48 -1.66
CA LEU A 32 2.98 -1.74 -0.56
C LEU A 32 3.45 -2.31 0.78
N HIS A 33 3.85 -1.44 1.70
CA HIS A 33 4.11 -1.84 3.10
C HIS A 33 2.83 -1.68 3.89
N CYS A 34 2.20 -2.81 4.22
CA CYS A 34 0.88 -2.86 4.84
C CYS A 34 0.97 -3.02 6.36
N THR A 35 0.16 -2.25 7.06
CA THR A 35 -0.24 -2.45 8.45
C THR A 35 -1.28 -3.57 8.57
N ALA A 36 -1.64 -3.97 9.79
CA ALA A 36 -2.67 -4.98 10.02
C ALA A 36 -4.02 -4.61 9.37
N VAL A 37 -4.42 -3.34 9.45
CA VAL A 37 -5.67 -2.84 8.84
C VAL A 37 -5.66 -2.96 7.31
N GLU A 38 -4.51 -2.72 6.69
CA GLU A 38 -4.34 -2.81 5.24
C GLU A 38 -4.29 -4.28 4.78
N LEU A 39 -3.67 -5.17 5.57
CA LEU A 39 -3.71 -6.61 5.31
C LEU A 39 -5.14 -7.16 5.39
N ASP A 40 -5.91 -6.75 6.40
CA ASP A 40 -7.32 -7.14 6.53
C ASP A 40 -8.15 -6.61 5.35
N PHE A 41 -7.91 -5.38 4.90
CA PHE A 41 -8.55 -4.82 3.69
C PHE A 41 -8.23 -5.62 2.42
N LEU A 42 -7.00 -6.12 2.30
CA LEU A 42 -6.56 -6.95 1.18
C LEU A 42 -6.94 -8.43 1.33
N ASN A 43 -7.62 -8.80 2.43
CA ASN A 43 -7.93 -10.18 2.81
C ASN A 43 -6.67 -11.08 2.84
N LEU A 44 -5.62 -10.59 3.48
CA LEU A 44 -4.33 -11.29 3.64
C LEU A 44 -4.10 -11.67 5.11
N ASP A 45 -3.53 -12.85 5.32
CA ASP A 45 -3.19 -13.33 6.66
C ASP A 45 -2.09 -12.46 7.30
N ARG A 46 -2.28 -12.12 8.57
CA ARG A 46 -1.40 -11.21 9.33
C ARG A 46 -0.16 -11.91 9.89
N PHE A 47 -0.11 -13.24 9.86
CA PHE A 47 0.88 -14.06 10.55
C PHE A 47 1.62 -15.02 9.62
N HIS A 48 1.02 -15.38 8.48
CA HIS A 48 1.57 -16.36 7.55
C HIS A 48 1.82 -15.77 6.17
N ILE A 49 2.87 -16.27 5.53
CA ILE A 49 3.23 -15.87 4.17
C ILE A 49 2.15 -16.36 3.20
N ALA A 50 1.66 -15.46 2.37
CA ALA A 50 0.82 -15.76 1.22
C ALA A 50 1.68 -15.82 -0.04
N MET A 51 1.36 -16.77 -0.91
CA MET A 51 1.94 -16.86 -2.25
C MET A 51 1.09 -16.08 -3.24
N ARG A 52 1.69 -15.61 -4.34
CA ARG A 52 0.97 -15.01 -5.46
C ARG A 52 -0.05 -15.99 -6.03
N SER A 53 -1.10 -15.48 -6.66
CA SER A 53 -1.96 -16.35 -7.45
C SER A 53 -1.27 -16.72 -8.76
N LEU A 54 -1.54 -17.95 -9.22
CA LEU A 54 -1.19 -18.40 -10.56
C LEU A 54 -2.30 -18.04 -11.57
N ASP A 55 -3.50 -17.69 -11.09
CA ASP A 55 -4.54 -17.09 -11.91
C ASP A 55 -4.23 -15.60 -12.10
N GLN A 56 -3.93 -15.21 -13.34
CA GLN A 56 -3.57 -13.84 -13.67
C GLN A 56 -4.73 -12.85 -13.43
N ALA A 57 -5.98 -13.27 -13.62
CA ALA A 57 -7.13 -12.40 -13.37
C ALA A 57 -7.31 -12.15 -11.86
N GLU A 58 -7.04 -13.16 -11.03
CA GLU A 58 -7.03 -12.97 -9.58
C GLU A 58 -5.89 -12.05 -9.14
N GLU A 59 -4.70 -12.23 -9.70
CA GLU A 59 -3.54 -11.39 -9.41
C GLU A 59 -3.74 -9.93 -9.84
N ASP A 60 -4.36 -9.69 -11.01
CA ASP A 60 -4.71 -8.34 -11.46
C ASP A 60 -5.75 -7.66 -10.55
N ARG A 61 -6.73 -8.42 -10.03
CA ARG A 61 -7.66 -7.92 -9.01
C ARG A 61 -6.94 -7.56 -7.71
N HIS A 62 -5.97 -8.38 -7.28
CA HIS A 62 -5.15 -8.08 -6.12
C HIS A 62 -4.36 -6.78 -6.31
N CYS A 63 -3.70 -6.60 -7.46
CA CYS A 63 -3.04 -5.35 -7.85
C CYS A 63 -4.00 -4.15 -7.79
N GLY A 64 -5.22 -4.30 -8.32
CA GLY A 64 -6.27 -3.27 -8.24
C GLY A 64 -6.61 -2.89 -6.80
N ASN A 65 -6.72 -3.86 -5.90
CA ASN A 65 -6.98 -3.60 -4.48
C ASN A 65 -5.77 -3.00 -3.76
N MET A 66 -4.54 -3.36 -4.12
CA MET A 66 -3.34 -2.69 -3.60
C MET A 66 -3.28 -1.22 -4.02
N ARG A 67 -3.64 -0.91 -5.26
CA ARG A 67 -3.73 0.48 -5.75
C ARG A 67 -4.72 1.31 -4.94
N LYS A 68 -5.84 0.72 -4.49
CA LYS A 68 -6.81 1.37 -3.59
C LYS A 68 -6.19 1.80 -2.25
N LEU A 69 -5.03 1.27 -1.86
CA LEU A 69 -4.30 1.66 -0.65
C LEU A 69 -3.07 2.52 -0.96
N GLY A 70 -2.86 2.88 -2.23
CA GLY A 70 -1.74 3.71 -2.66
C GLY A 70 -0.45 2.95 -2.98
N ALA A 71 -0.55 1.67 -3.36
CA ALA A 71 0.61 0.90 -3.80
C ALA A 71 1.31 1.54 -5.00
N THR A 72 2.65 1.53 -4.97
CA THR A 72 3.49 2.07 -6.04
C THR A 72 3.85 0.98 -7.03
N TRP A 73 3.71 1.27 -8.32
CA TRP A 73 4.20 0.39 -9.39
C TRP A 73 5.68 0.63 -9.64
N TRP A 74 6.41 -0.45 -9.89
CA TRP A 74 7.83 -0.44 -10.24
C TRP A 74 8.04 -1.29 -11.50
N GLU A 75 8.98 -0.87 -12.35
CA GLU A 75 9.37 -1.64 -13.54
C GLU A 75 9.87 -3.05 -13.19
N SER A 76 10.46 -3.22 -12.01
CA SER A 76 10.98 -4.50 -11.50
C SER A 76 11.18 -4.46 -9.98
N GLU A 77 11.31 -5.65 -9.38
CA GLU A 77 11.74 -5.81 -7.98
C GLU A 77 13.12 -5.17 -7.71
N ASP A 78 14.02 -5.21 -8.69
CA ASP A 78 15.34 -4.59 -8.55
C ASP A 78 15.25 -3.06 -8.49
N ALA A 79 14.43 -2.44 -9.35
CA ALA A 79 14.19 -1.01 -9.32
C ALA A 79 13.62 -0.55 -7.97
N TYR A 80 12.65 -1.31 -7.43
CA TYR A 80 12.15 -1.09 -6.07
C TYR A 80 13.26 -1.21 -5.02
N ARG A 81 14.08 -2.26 -5.05
CA ARG A 81 15.18 -2.46 -4.08
C ARG A 81 16.19 -1.32 -4.13
N ARG A 82 16.60 -0.88 -5.32
CA ARG A 82 17.51 0.26 -5.49
C ARG A 82 16.93 1.54 -4.89
N ASN A 83 15.64 1.81 -5.12
CA ASN A 83 14.96 2.96 -4.52
C ASN A 83 14.86 2.83 -2.99
N PHE A 84 14.52 1.65 -2.48
CA PHE A 84 14.45 1.39 -1.04
C PHE A 84 15.82 1.58 -0.36
N MET A 85 16.93 1.25 -1.02
CA MET A 85 18.27 1.48 -0.48
C MET A 85 18.76 2.92 -0.63
N SER A 86 17.97 3.81 -1.24
CA SER A 86 18.35 5.22 -1.38
C SER A 86 18.47 5.89 0.00
N PRO A 87 19.56 6.65 0.25
CA PRO A 87 19.78 7.32 1.53
C PRO A 87 18.83 8.50 1.75
N ASP A 88 18.40 9.17 0.67
CA ASP A 88 17.43 10.26 0.76
C ASP A 88 16.02 9.75 0.52
N ARG A 89 15.24 9.73 1.60
CA ARG A 89 13.80 9.47 1.57
C ARG A 89 12.96 10.70 1.89
N TYR A 90 13.57 11.83 2.26
CA TYR A 90 12.85 12.95 2.88
C TYR A 90 11.71 13.47 2.00
N ASN A 91 11.96 13.60 0.70
CA ASN A 91 10.97 14.07 -0.27
C ASN A 91 10.18 12.95 -0.96
N GLN A 92 10.38 11.68 -0.57
CA GLN A 92 9.64 10.58 -1.18
C GLN A 92 8.14 10.71 -0.84
N PRO A 93 7.25 10.62 -1.83
CA PRO A 93 5.82 10.68 -1.61
C PRO A 93 5.33 9.54 -0.69
N VAL A 94 4.40 9.87 0.20
CA VAL A 94 3.70 8.91 1.05
C VAL A 94 2.21 9.22 0.98
N VAL A 95 1.40 8.17 0.85
CA VAL A 95 -0.06 8.29 0.81
C VAL A 95 -0.67 7.41 1.88
N TYR A 96 -1.62 7.97 2.62
CA TYR A 96 -2.48 7.23 3.52
C TYR A 96 -3.90 7.26 2.97
N VAL A 97 -4.48 6.08 2.77
CA VAL A 97 -5.85 5.91 2.28
C VAL A 97 -6.73 5.27 3.34
N GLY A 98 -7.95 5.77 3.50
CA GLY A 98 -8.99 5.20 4.37
C GLY A 98 -10.30 5.04 3.62
N TRP A 99 -10.93 3.87 3.75
CA TRP A 99 -12.18 3.51 3.08
C TRP A 99 -13.33 3.41 4.09
N PRO A 100 -14.16 4.45 4.25
CA PRO A 100 -15.27 4.40 5.19
C PRO A 100 -16.41 3.52 4.65
N ALA A 101 -17.23 2.95 5.55
CA ALA A 101 -18.34 2.08 5.15
C ALA A 101 -19.41 2.79 4.29
N GLY A 102 -19.53 4.12 4.40
CA GLY A 102 -20.50 4.95 3.67
C GLY A 102 -20.15 5.24 2.21
N GLY A 103 -19.05 4.70 1.69
CA GLY A 103 -18.54 5.02 0.35
C GLY A 103 -17.58 6.20 0.32
N GLY A 104 -17.08 6.54 -0.87
CA GLY A 104 -15.99 7.50 -1.04
C GLY A 104 -14.67 7.03 -0.41
N VAL A 105 -13.72 7.97 -0.27
CA VAL A 105 -12.38 7.67 0.25
C VAL A 105 -11.74 8.88 0.90
N TRP A 106 -11.02 8.64 2.00
CA TRP A 106 -10.13 9.62 2.62
C TRP A 106 -8.70 9.41 2.14
N VAL A 107 -8.04 10.48 1.71
CA VAL A 107 -6.66 10.44 1.22
C VAL A 107 -5.83 11.56 1.83
N LEU A 108 -4.71 11.20 2.44
CA LEU A 108 -3.68 12.15 2.89
C LEU A 108 -2.41 11.90 2.09
N ARG A 109 -2.01 12.89 1.29
CA ARG A 109 -0.75 12.90 0.55
C ARG A 109 0.26 13.75 1.30
N THR A 110 1.47 13.26 1.43
CA THR A 110 2.56 13.92 2.15
C THR A 110 3.90 13.40 1.63
N THR A 111 5.00 13.78 2.25
CA THR A 111 6.33 13.20 2.04
C THR A 111 6.79 12.51 3.31
N HIS A 112 7.82 11.67 3.23
CA HIS A 112 8.39 11.04 4.41
C HIS A 112 8.85 12.06 5.48
N GLY A 113 9.43 13.18 5.04
CA GLY A 113 9.89 14.26 5.92
C GLY A 113 8.74 14.96 6.66
N ASP A 114 7.69 15.36 5.94
CA ASP A 114 6.50 15.98 6.53
C ASP A 114 5.72 15.00 7.42
N ALA A 115 5.63 13.73 7.02
CA ALA A 115 5.02 12.69 7.84
C ALA A 115 5.77 12.47 9.16
N SER A 116 7.10 12.50 9.13
CA SER A 116 7.93 12.38 10.32
C SER A 116 7.80 13.59 11.24
N SER A 117 7.85 14.81 10.69
CA SER A 117 7.82 16.05 11.49
C SER A 117 6.47 16.27 12.18
N ARG A 118 5.37 15.86 11.55
CA ARG A 118 4.00 16.02 12.05
C ARG A 118 3.47 14.79 12.81
N GLY A 119 4.26 13.71 12.88
CA GLY A 119 3.83 12.46 13.51
C GLY A 119 2.67 11.76 12.79
N ILE A 120 2.56 11.90 11.46
CA ILE A 120 1.49 11.31 10.64
C ILE A 120 1.50 9.77 10.72
N GLY A 121 2.67 9.18 10.94
CA GLY A 121 2.84 7.72 11.07
C GLY A 121 1.97 7.06 12.15
N ARG A 122 1.39 7.83 13.09
CA ARG A 122 0.39 7.34 14.06
C ARG A 122 -0.85 6.72 13.39
N ILE A 123 -1.12 7.03 12.11
CA ILE A 123 -2.16 6.35 11.31
C ILE A 123 -1.94 4.83 11.27
N ASN A 124 -0.68 4.38 11.32
CA ASN A 124 -0.34 2.96 11.25
C ASN A 124 -0.71 2.17 12.51
N ASN A 125 -1.07 2.86 13.60
CA ASN A 125 -1.47 2.25 14.88
C ASN A 125 -2.98 1.99 14.99
N THR A 126 -3.75 2.34 13.96
CA THR A 126 -5.20 2.16 13.96
C THR A 126 -5.59 0.68 13.94
N TYR A 127 -6.70 0.33 14.59
CA TYR A 127 -7.16 -1.06 14.67
C TYR A 127 -8.12 -1.45 13.56
N ASN A 128 -8.72 -0.47 12.88
CA ASN A 128 -9.71 -0.69 11.83
C ASN A 128 -9.75 0.49 10.86
N MET A 129 -10.44 0.30 9.74
CA MET A 129 -10.53 1.29 8.67
C MET A 129 -11.27 2.57 9.09
N GLU A 130 -12.23 2.48 10.02
CA GLU A 130 -12.97 3.65 10.52
C GLU A 130 -12.09 4.57 11.38
N GLU A 131 -11.27 3.99 12.26
CA GLU A 131 -10.22 4.72 12.98
C GLU A 131 -9.23 5.38 12.03
N ARG A 132 -8.81 4.65 11.00
CA ARG A 132 -7.92 5.15 9.95
C ARG A 132 -8.52 6.35 9.23
N CYS A 133 -9.77 6.26 8.77
CA CYS A 133 -10.50 7.37 8.15
C CYS A 133 -10.57 8.60 9.07
N ARG A 134 -10.97 8.39 10.33
CA ARG A 134 -11.09 9.46 11.32
C ARG A 134 -9.76 10.19 11.52
N LEU A 135 -8.68 9.44 11.63
CA LEU A 135 -7.35 10.00 11.88
C LEU A 135 -6.76 10.67 10.64
N ILE A 136 -6.98 10.13 9.43
CA ILE A 136 -6.63 10.78 8.17
C ILE A 136 -7.31 12.16 8.09
N ARG A 137 -8.62 12.22 8.37
CA ARG A 137 -9.36 13.50 8.43
C ARG A 137 -8.75 14.47 9.43
N GLN A 138 -8.48 14.02 10.66
CA GLN A 138 -7.89 14.88 11.70
C GLN A 138 -6.50 15.42 11.33
N LEU A 139 -5.75 14.69 10.50
CA LEU A 139 -4.42 15.06 10.03
C LEU A 139 -4.43 15.90 8.74
N GLY A 140 -5.61 16.32 8.28
CA GLY A 140 -5.78 17.18 7.11
C GLY A 140 -5.86 16.43 5.78
N GLY A 141 -6.20 15.14 5.81
CA GLY A 141 -6.56 14.42 4.59
C GLY A 141 -7.85 14.96 3.95
N SER A 142 -8.00 14.73 2.65
CA SER A 142 -9.17 15.15 1.87
C SER A 142 -10.11 13.96 1.66
N TYR A 143 -11.41 14.24 1.66
CA TYR A 143 -12.43 13.27 1.28
C TYR A 143 -12.76 13.42 -0.21
N TYR A 144 -12.89 12.29 -0.89
CA TYR A 144 -13.31 12.21 -2.29
C TYR A 144 -14.55 11.35 -2.35
N GLU A 145 -15.65 11.91 -2.85
CA GLU A 145 -16.90 11.17 -3.03
C GLU A 145 -16.76 10.08 -4.09
N ASN A 146 -16.10 10.41 -5.20
CA ASN A 146 -15.66 9.42 -6.18
C ASN A 146 -14.22 8.98 -5.87
N PRO A 147 -13.98 7.71 -5.51
CA PRO A 147 -12.64 7.25 -5.18
C PRO A 147 -11.63 7.34 -6.32
N GLU A 148 -12.06 7.32 -7.58
CA GLU A 148 -11.16 7.44 -8.72
C GLU A 148 -10.43 8.79 -8.75
N ASP A 149 -11.06 9.86 -8.24
CA ASP A 149 -10.47 11.19 -8.13
C ASP A 149 -9.39 11.24 -7.03
N GLY A 150 -9.52 10.37 -6.03
CA GLY A 150 -8.68 10.33 -4.85
C GLY A 150 -7.52 9.34 -4.95
N VAL A 151 -7.67 8.21 -5.63
CA VAL A 151 -6.74 7.07 -5.50
C VAL A 151 -6.08 6.64 -6.81
N ASN A 152 -6.43 7.25 -7.94
CA ASN A 152 -5.64 7.14 -9.17
C ASN A 152 -4.34 7.93 -9.03
N LEU A 153 -3.40 7.34 -8.28
CA LEU A 153 -2.04 7.86 -8.13
C LEU A 153 -1.28 7.53 -9.42
N VAL A 154 -1.31 8.46 -10.37
CA VAL A 154 -0.19 8.65 -11.29
C VAL A 154 0.79 9.52 -10.52
N PHE A 155 1.88 8.94 -10.05
CA PHE A 155 3.04 9.71 -9.60
C PHE A 155 3.95 9.97 -10.79
#